data_AF-A0A935N4S2-F1
#
_entry.id   AF-A0A935N4S2-F1
#
_cell.length_a   1.000
_cell.length_b   1.000
_cell.length_c   1.000
_cell.angle_alpha   90.00
_cell.angle_beta   90.00
_cell.angle_gamma   90.00
#
_symmetry.space_group_name_H-M   'P 1'
#
loop_
_entity.id
_entity.type
_entity.pdbx_description
1 polymer ?
#
loop_
_entity_poly.entity_id
_entity_poly.type
_entity_poly.pdbx_seq_one_letter_code
_entity_poly.pdbx_strand_id
1 'polypeptide(L)'
;MNKYNNIANTLNQGCTCQTLDRDQLRQDLERDASLQGMALDISQEQPHLFSDSAVYLSQSSYQRIKSVISAIERVMQLPAFEAAALQQSPDIAKKSYGPLGVFMGYDFHIDDTHAENPAVQLIEINTNAGGAMLNAALARAHRNCCTPMAIAMNSYVDLDQLENTFLPCS
;
A
#
# COMPACT_ATOMS: atom_id res chain seq x y z
N MET A 1 25.08 19.14 9.51
CA MET A 1 25.00 17.77 8.96
C MET A 1 24.21 16.93 9.94
N ASN A 2 22.92 16.68 9.64
CA ASN A 2 21.98 16.11 10.60
C ASN A 2 22.00 14.58 10.52
N LYS A 3 22.43 13.90 11.60
CA LYS A 3 22.63 12.44 11.67
C LYS A 3 21.33 11.62 11.67
N TYR A 4 20.19 12.28 11.45
CA TYR A 4 18.83 11.73 11.57
C TYR A 4 18.08 11.57 10.23
N ASN A 5 18.67 11.97 9.10
CA ASN A 5 18.00 11.94 7.79
C ASN A 5 17.85 10.53 7.18
N ASN A 6 18.21 9.45 7.87
CA ASN A 6 18.10 8.11 7.30
C ASN A 6 17.71 6.99 8.28
N ILE A 7 16.68 7.24 9.08
CA ILE A 7 16.11 6.24 9.99
C ILE A 7 15.57 5.04 9.20
N ALA A 8 14.92 5.27 8.04
CA ALA A 8 14.37 4.19 7.20
C ALA A 8 15.46 3.20 6.73
N ASN A 9 16.57 3.68 6.12
CA ASN A 9 17.62 2.75 5.70
C ASN A 9 18.33 2.12 6.90
N THR A 10 18.46 2.84 8.01
CA THR A 10 19.03 2.28 9.25
C THR A 10 18.16 1.14 9.79
N LEU A 11 16.84 1.28 9.77
CA LEU A 11 15.92 0.22 10.17
C LEU A 11 15.97 -0.96 9.18
N ASN A 12 15.94 -0.68 7.87
CA ASN A 12 16.02 -1.70 6.82
C ASN A 12 17.33 -2.51 6.84
N GLN A 13 18.45 -1.91 7.26
CA GLN A 13 19.76 -2.57 7.32
C GLN A 13 20.10 -3.14 8.70
N GLY A 14 19.57 -2.56 9.78
CA GLY A 14 20.00 -2.81 11.15
C GLY A 14 19.00 -3.57 12.03
N CYS A 15 17.73 -3.70 11.62
CA CYS A 15 16.74 -4.50 12.35
C CYS A 15 16.52 -5.85 11.67
N THR A 16 17.30 -6.86 12.05
CA THR A 16 17.05 -8.27 11.68
C THR A 16 16.01 -8.88 12.60
N CYS A 17 14.81 -8.31 12.65
CA CYS A 17 13.71 -8.83 13.44
C CYS A 17 12.59 -9.34 12.53
N GLN A 18 11.99 -10.47 12.89
CA GLN A 18 10.71 -10.86 12.34
C GLN A 18 9.64 -9.97 12.98
N THR A 19 8.93 -9.22 12.16
CA THR A 19 7.89 -8.29 12.60
C THR A 19 6.51 -8.91 12.45
N LEU A 20 6.35 -9.90 11.57
CA LEU A 20 5.08 -10.55 11.31
C LEU A 20 4.73 -11.55 12.43
N ASP A 21 3.59 -11.34 13.09
CA ASP A 21 2.95 -12.38 13.89
C ASP A 21 2.01 -13.20 12.99
N ARG A 22 2.41 -14.44 12.68
CA ARG A 22 1.63 -15.32 11.80
C ARG A 22 0.32 -15.81 12.42
N ASP A 23 0.25 -15.93 13.74
CA ASP A 23 -0.99 -16.29 14.42
C ASP A 23 -1.99 -15.12 14.39
N GLN A 24 -1.50 -13.89 14.55
CA GLN A 24 -2.29 -12.68 14.39
C GLN A 24 -2.77 -12.53 12.95
N LEU A 25 -1.89 -12.71 11.96
CA LEU A 25 -2.25 -12.67 10.55
C LEU A 25 -3.38 -13.65 10.23
N ARG A 26 -3.28 -14.89 10.72
CA ARG A 26 -4.34 -15.88 10.55
C ARG A 26 -5.66 -15.41 11.17
N GLN A 27 -5.62 -14.85 12.38
CA GLN A 27 -6.83 -14.33 13.03
C GLN A 27 -7.45 -13.16 12.26
N ASP A 28 -6.62 -12.24 11.75
CA ASP A 28 -7.07 -11.08 10.98
C ASP A 28 -7.65 -11.45 9.62
N LEU A 29 -7.07 -12.45 8.93
CA LEU A 29 -7.61 -12.99 7.68
C LEU A 29 -8.97 -13.68 7.91
N GLU A 30 -9.12 -14.43 9.00
CA GLU A 30 -10.38 -15.13 9.31
C GLU A 30 -11.43 -14.22 9.99
N ARG A 31 -11.07 -12.96 10.29
CA ARG A 31 -11.98 -11.97 10.90
C ARG A 31 -13.04 -11.48 9.92
N ASP A 32 -12.65 -11.30 8.66
CA ASP A 32 -13.54 -10.82 7.61
C ASP A 32 -14.23 -12.00 6.92
N ALA A 33 -15.57 -11.97 6.86
CA ALA A 33 -16.35 -13.03 6.23
C ALA A 33 -16.03 -13.20 4.74
N SER A 34 -15.59 -12.14 4.05
CA SER A 34 -15.16 -12.20 2.65
C SER A 34 -13.83 -12.93 2.44
N LEU A 35 -13.06 -13.10 3.52
CA LEU A 35 -11.74 -13.74 3.49
C LEU A 35 -11.69 -15.10 4.20
N GLN A 36 -12.82 -15.59 4.71
CA GLN A 36 -12.87 -16.83 5.48
C GLN A 36 -12.33 -18.03 4.68
N GLY A 37 -11.44 -18.81 5.29
CA GLY A 37 -10.76 -19.94 4.66
C GLY A 37 -9.47 -19.58 3.93
N MET A 38 -9.23 -18.31 3.58
CA MET A 38 -8.01 -17.92 2.87
C MET A 38 -6.74 -18.14 3.69
N ALA A 39 -6.79 -18.09 5.03
CA ALA A 39 -5.57 -18.31 5.80
C ALA A 39 -5.06 -19.75 5.62
N LEU A 40 -5.96 -20.72 5.49
CA LEU A 40 -5.60 -22.11 5.18
C LEU A 40 -5.05 -22.22 3.76
N ASP A 41 -5.77 -21.69 2.77
CA ASP A 41 -5.37 -21.77 1.36
C ASP A 41 -3.99 -21.12 1.13
N ILE A 42 -3.76 -19.93 1.69
CA ILE A 42 -2.46 -19.25 1.63
C ILE A 42 -1.37 -20.11 2.28
N SER A 43 -1.64 -20.73 3.43
CA SER A 43 -0.63 -21.57 4.10
C SER A 43 -0.24 -22.81 3.29
N GLN A 44 -1.16 -23.36 2.50
CA GLN A 44 -0.95 -24.59 1.73
C GLN A 44 -0.39 -24.31 0.33
N GLU A 45 -0.90 -23.29 -0.34
CA GLU A 45 -0.60 -23.02 -1.75
C GLU A 45 0.45 -21.92 -1.93
N GLN A 46 0.50 -20.95 -1.02
CA GLN A 46 1.35 -19.75 -1.13
C GLN A 46 2.04 -19.40 0.21
N PRO A 47 2.81 -20.32 0.83
CA PRO A 47 3.37 -20.14 2.19
C PRO A 47 4.31 -18.93 2.34
N HIS A 48 4.82 -18.41 1.21
CA HIS A 48 5.73 -17.27 1.12
C HIS A 48 5.07 -15.99 0.58
N LEU A 49 3.74 -15.94 0.50
CA LEU A 49 3.01 -14.76 0.04
C LEU A 49 3.34 -13.51 0.86
N PHE A 50 3.54 -13.67 2.17
CA PHE A 50 3.85 -12.59 3.09
C PHE A 50 5.28 -12.70 3.62
N SER A 51 5.99 -11.56 3.59
CA SER A 51 7.30 -11.40 4.21
C SER A 51 7.20 -11.39 5.73
N ASP A 52 8.11 -12.07 6.41
CA ASP A 52 8.19 -12.04 7.89
C ASP A 52 8.70 -10.70 8.44
N SER A 53 9.21 -9.83 7.57
CA SER A 53 9.78 -8.54 7.93
C SER A 53 9.16 -7.41 7.11
N ALA A 54 8.93 -6.28 7.78
CA ALA A 54 8.50 -5.02 7.16
C ALA A 54 9.69 -4.24 6.59
N VAL A 55 9.44 -3.47 5.53
CA VAL A 55 10.39 -2.51 4.95
C VAL A 55 9.87 -1.10 5.21
N TYR A 56 10.77 -0.21 5.60
CA TYR A 56 10.45 1.17 5.96
C TYR A 56 10.75 2.12 4.80
N LEU A 57 9.84 3.07 4.58
CA LEU A 57 10.03 4.17 3.63
C LEU A 57 10.46 5.43 4.38
N SER A 58 11.33 6.23 3.75
CA SER A 58 11.62 7.55 4.28
C SER A 58 10.39 8.47 4.16
N GLN A 59 10.31 9.48 5.05
CA GLN A 59 9.22 10.45 4.99
C GLN A 59 9.21 11.23 3.66
N SER A 60 10.38 11.55 3.09
CA SER A 60 10.48 12.24 1.80
C SER A 60 9.93 11.37 0.67
N SER A 61 10.23 10.07 0.66
CA SER A 61 9.71 9.12 -0.34
C SER A 61 8.20 8.97 -0.24
N TYR A 62 7.67 8.82 0.97
CA TYR A 62 6.23 8.79 1.21
C TYR A 62 5.52 10.05 0.70
N GLN A 63 6.04 11.24 0.99
CA GLN A 63 5.46 12.50 0.49
C GLN A 63 5.55 12.61 -1.03
N ARG A 64 6.64 12.11 -1.63
CA ARG A 64 6.80 12.09 -3.09
C ARG A 64 5.79 11.16 -3.75
N ILE A 65 5.57 9.96 -3.22
CA ILE A 65 4.53 9.02 -3.67
C ILE A 65 3.15 9.70 -3.65
N LYS A 66 2.77 10.28 -2.50
CA LYS A 66 1.48 10.99 -2.36
C LYS A 66 1.32 12.10 -3.40
N SER A 67 2.36 12.90 -3.60
CA SER A 67 2.33 14.01 -4.56
C SER A 67 2.14 13.53 -6.00
N VAL A 68 2.77 12.41 -6.37
CA VAL A 68 2.61 11.79 -7.69
C VAL A 68 1.19 11.26 -7.87
N ILE A 69 0.66 10.51 -6.90
CA ILE A 69 -0.73 10.01 -6.93
C ILE A 69 -1.72 11.16 -7.10
N SER A 70 -1.63 12.20 -6.27
CA SER A 70 -2.51 13.37 -6.37
C SER A 70 -2.38 14.12 -7.70
N ALA A 71 -1.21 14.13 -8.32
CA ALA A 71 -1.03 14.73 -9.64
C ALA A 71 -1.70 13.89 -10.73
N ILE A 72 -1.56 12.56 -10.69
CA ILE A 72 -2.20 11.62 -11.62
C ILE A 72 -3.72 11.74 -11.52
N GLU A 73 -4.27 11.65 -10.31
CA GLU A 73 -5.72 11.76 -10.08
C GLU A 73 -6.28 13.08 -10.61
N ARG A 74 -5.56 14.19 -10.43
CA ARG A 74 -5.96 15.49 -10.97
C ARG A 74 -5.94 15.51 -12.50
N VAL A 75 -4.91 14.94 -13.12
CA VAL A 75 -4.81 14.87 -14.59
C VAL A 75 -5.92 13.99 -15.17
N MET A 76 -6.23 12.87 -14.51
CA MET A 76 -7.31 11.96 -14.93
C MET A 76 -8.69 12.62 -14.92
N GLN A 77 -8.90 13.65 -14.11
CA GLN A 77 -10.14 14.42 -14.05
C GLN A 77 -10.25 15.50 -15.15
N LEU A 78 -9.21 15.74 -15.95
CA LEU A 78 -9.24 16.75 -17.00
C LEU A 78 -10.03 16.25 -18.22
N PRO A 79 -11.00 17.04 -18.74
CA PRO A 79 -11.74 16.64 -19.95
C PRO A 79 -10.85 16.36 -21.16
N ALA A 80 -9.74 17.09 -21.27
CA ALA A 80 -8.76 16.87 -22.34
C ALA A 80 -8.05 15.51 -22.22
N PHE A 81 -7.78 15.06 -21.00
CA PHE A 81 -7.20 13.74 -20.76
C PHE A 81 -8.21 12.64 -21.07
N GLU A 82 -9.44 12.76 -20.58
CA GLU A 82 -10.51 11.79 -20.87
C GLU A 82 -10.75 11.65 -22.38
N ALA A 83 -10.86 12.78 -23.10
CA ALA A 83 -11.03 12.79 -24.54
C ALA A 83 -9.86 12.11 -25.28
N ALA A 84 -8.63 12.33 -24.81
CA ALA A 84 -7.44 11.68 -25.38
C ALA A 84 -7.41 10.17 -25.06
N ALA A 85 -7.71 9.78 -23.82
CA ALA A 85 -7.74 8.38 -23.40
C ALA A 85 -8.82 7.56 -24.13
N LEU A 86 -9.98 8.17 -24.39
CA LEU A 86 -11.11 7.54 -25.07
C LEU A 86 -11.07 7.64 -26.60
N GLN A 87 -10.07 8.32 -27.17
CA GLN A 87 -10.02 8.63 -28.60
C GLN A 87 -10.17 7.38 -29.50
N GLN A 88 -9.54 6.27 -29.09
CA GLN A 88 -9.57 4.99 -29.82
C GLN A 88 -10.46 3.95 -29.14
N SER A 89 -11.20 4.33 -28.10
CA SER A 89 -12.06 3.40 -27.38
C SER A 89 -13.36 3.11 -28.15
N PRO A 90 -13.91 1.88 -28.05
CA PRO A 90 -15.20 1.55 -28.64
C PRO A 90 -16.31 2.40 -28.02
N ASP A 91 -17.40 2.65 -28.75
CA ASP A 91 -18.48 3.52 -28.29
C ASP A 91 -19.11 3.07 -26.97
N ILE A 92 -19.08 1.76 -26.69
CA ILE A 92 -19.49 1.22 -25.41
C ILE A 92 -18.67 1.82 -24.26
N ALA A 93 -17.34 1.96 -24.40
CA ALA A 93 -16.45 2.46 -23.35
C ALA A 93 -16.47 3.99 -23.17
N LYS A 94 -17.07 4.73 -24.11
CA LYS A 94 -17.25 6.20 -24.00
C LYS A 94 -18.39 6.59 -23.07
N LYS A 95 -19.24 5.63 -22.70
CA LYS A 95 -20.37 5.85 -21.80
C LYS A 95 -19.96 5.47 -20.38
N SER A 96 -20.12 6.41 -19.45
CA SER A 96 -19.99 6.11 -18.02
C SER A 96 -21.20 5.28 -17.56
N TYR A 97 -20.97 4.03 -17.15
CA TYR A 97 -22.03 3.08 -16.78
C TYR A 97 -22.36 3.02 -15.29
N GLY A 98 -21.70 3.81 -14.44
CA GLY A 98 -21.87 3.72 -13.00
C GLY A 98 -20.53 3.51 -12.30
N PRO A 99 -20.52 2.85 -11.13
CA PRO A 99 -19.48 3.07 -10.13
C PRO A 99 -18.07 2.89 -10.70
N LEU A 100 -17.21 3.84 -10.36
CA LEU A 100 -15.77 3.74 -10.58
C LEU A 100 -15.29 2.42 -9.99
N GLY A 101 -14.33 1.75 -10.66
CA GLY A 101 -13.62 0.64 -10.05
C GLY A 101 -13.20 1.04 -8.64
N VAL A 102 -13.61 0.25 -7.64
CA VAL A 102 -13.60 0.66 -6.24
C VAL A 102 -12.16 0.92 -5.73
N PHE A 103 -11.17 0.28 -6.37
CA PHE A 103 -9.78 0.34 -5.97
C PHE A 103 -8.84 0.61 -7.14
N MET A 104 -8.09 1.71 -7.00
CA MET A 104 -6.89 1.99 -7.80
C MET A 104 -5.64 1.56 -7.02
N GLY A 105 -4.70 0.91 -7.68
CA GLY A 105 -3.35 0.61 -7.19
C GLY A 105 -2.31 1.41 -7.97
N TYR A 106 -1.27 1.86 -7.29
CA TYR A 106 -0.16 2.59 -7.88
C TYR A 106 1.15 1.99 -7.39
N ASP A 107 1.89 1.35 -8.29
CA ASP A 107 3.09 0.62 -7.93
C ASP A 107 4.32 1.45 -8.25
N PHE A 108 5.22 1.57 -7.26
CA PHE A 108 6.41 2.40 -7.36
C PHE A 108 7.67 1.58 -7.12
N HIS A 109 8.70 1.85 -7.93
CA HIS A 109 10.08 1.57 -7.55
C HIS A 109 10.63 2.72 -6.71
N ILE A 110 11.25 2.39 -5.58
CA ILE A 110 11.82 3.37 -4.65
C ILE A 110 13.30 3.10 -4.49
N ASP A 111 14.12 4.10 -4.80
CA ASP A 111 15.54 4.15 -4.46
C ASP A 111 15.79 5.28 -3.46
N ASP A 112 15.99 4.87 -2.20
CA ASP A 112 16.22 5.72 -1.03
C ASP A 112 17.71 5.84 -0.68
N THR A 113 18.63 5.52 -1.60
CA THR A 113 20.08 5.74 -1.40
C THR A 113 20.40 7.20 -1.08
N HIS A 114 19.63 8.14 -1.62
CA HIS A 114 19.74 9.57 -1.37
C HIS A 114 18.48 10.12 -0.68
N ALA A 115 18.44 10.09 0.65
CA ALA A 115 17.25 10.46 1.44
C ALA A 115 16.70 11.88 1.18
N GLU A 116 17.54 12.83 0.75
CA GLU A 116 17.12 14.21 0.42
C GLU A 116 16.49 14.32 -0.97
N ASN A 117 16.76 13.37 -1.85
CA ASN A 117 16.19 13.30 -3.19
C ASN A 117 15.97 11.82 -3.57
N PRO A 118 14.97 11.16 -2.96
CA PRO A 118 14.69 9.77 -3.27
C PRO A 118 14.19 9.65 -4.71
N ALA A 119 14.66 8.62 -5.41
CA ALA A 119 14.16 8.29 -6.73
C ALA A 119 12.89 7.45 -6.58
N VAL A 120 11.75 8.10 -6.76
CA VAL A 120 10.42 7.48 -6.76
C VAL A 120 9.92 7.40 -8.20
N GLN A 121 9.77 6.19 -8.72
CA GLN A 121 9.40 5.94 -10.12
C GLN A 121 8.11 5.11 -10.16
N LEU A 122 7.07 5.62 -10.81
CA LEU A 122 5.84 4.86 -11.05
C LEU A 122 6.12 3.77 -12.08
N ILE A 123 5.72 2.54 -11.78
CA ILE A 123 5.81 1.37 -12.67
C ILE A 123 4.46 1.16 -13.38
N GLU A 124 3.38 1.08 -12.61
CA GLU A 124 2.05 0.76 -13.15
C GLU A 124 0.90 1.37 -12.33
N ILE A 125 -0.27 1.47 -12.98
CA ILE A 125 -1.54 1.86 -12.37
C ILE A 125 -2.53 0.73 -12.60
N ASN A 126 -3.06 0.17 -11.52
CA ASN A 126 -4.00 -0.94 -11.52
C ASN A 126 -5.42 -0.42 -11.20
N THR A 127 -6.39 -0.58 -12.10
CA THR A 127 -7.75 0.01 -11.96
C THR A 127 -8.78 -0.92 -11.30
N ASN A 128 -8.34 -2.08 -10.80
CA ASN A 128 -9.16 -3.11 -10.16
C ASN A 128 -8.41 -3.80 -9.00
N ALA A 129 -7.66 -3.04 -8.19
CA ALA A 129 -6.78 -3.60 -7.18
C ALA A 129 -7.55 -4.36 -6.07
N GLY A 130 -7.43 -5.69 -6.03
CA GLY A 130 -8.16 -6.54 -5.08
C GLY A 130 -7.44 -6.82 -3.75
N GLY A 131 -6.13 -6.55 -3.66
CA GLY A 131 -5.30 -6.95 -2.52
C GLY A 131 -5.44 -6.11 -1.24
N ALA A 132 -6.31 -5.10 -1.22
CA ALA A 132 -6.40 -4.12 -0.14
C ALA A 132 -6.72 -4.75 1.23
N MET A 133 -7.66 -5.70 1.27
CA MET A 133 -8.06 -6.37 2.52
C MET A 133 -6.97 -7.31 3.07
N LEU A 134 -6.26 -8.01 2.17
CA LEU A 134 -5.09 -8.82 2.54
C LEU A 134 -3.97 -7.94 3.11
N ASN A 135 -3.72 -6.78 2.50
CA ASN A 135 -2.72 -5.82 2.99
C ASN A 135 -3.13 -5.20 4.34
N ALA A 136 -4.42 -4.98 4.59
CA ALA A 136 -4.90 -4.50 5.88
C ALA A 136 -4.69 -5.53 7.00
N ALA A 137 -5.02 -6.80 6.73
CA ALA A 137 -4.72 -7.90 7.66
C ALA A 137 -3.21 -8.03 7.92
N LEU A 138 -2.39 -7.95 6.87
CA LEU A 138 -0.93 -7.95 6.99
C LEU A 138 -0.40 -6.79 7.84
N ALA A 139 -0.91 -5.57 7.60
CA ALA A 139 -0.48 -4.39 8.33
C ALA A 139 -0.75 -4.51 9.84
N ARG A 140 -1.92 -5.03 10.24
CA ARG A 140 -2.25 -5.29 11.66
C ARG A 140 -1.41 -6.40 12.28
N ALA A 141 -1.05 -7.41 11.50
CA ALA A 141 -0.26 -8.54 11.97
C ALA A 141 1.22 -8.19 12.18
N HIS A 142 1.73 -7.11 11.58
CA HIS A 142 3.06 -6.62 11.88
C HIS A 142 3.10 -5.93 13.25
N ARG A 143 4.02 -6.38 14.12
CA ARG A 143 4.18 -5.89 15.48
C ARG A 143 5.52 -5.20 15.66
N ASN A 144 5.57 -4.33 16.67
CA ASN A 144 6.81 -3.70 17.14
C ASN A 144 7.79 -4.77 17.64
N CYS A 145 8.82 -5.04 16.86
CA CYS A 145 9.85 -6.00 17.25
C CYS A 145 10.98 -5.36 18.10
N CYS A 146 11.08 -4.02 18.09
CA CYS A 146 12.14 -3.26 18.75
C CYS A 146 11.69 -1.83 19.09
N THR A 147 12.38 -1.18 20.03
CA THR A 147 12.05 0.20 20.48
C THR A 147 12.04 1.23 19.34
N PRO A 148 13.01 1.25 18.39
CA PRO A 148 12.96 2.15 17.24
C PRO A 148 11.71 1.96 16.36
N MET A 149 11.25 0.72 16.18
CA MET A 149 10.04 0.41 15.41
C MET A 149 8.78 0.92 16.10
N ALA A 150 8.69 0.78 17.42
CA ALA A 150 7.55 1.31 18.20
C ALA A 150 7.35 2.82 18.01
N ILE A 151 8.44 3.57 17.89
CA ILE A 151 8.38 5.03 17.63
C ILE A 151 7.91 5.31 16.19
N ALA A 152 8.35 4.52 15.21
CA ALA A 152 7.96 4.69 13.82
C ALA A 152 6.48 4.29 13.59
N MET A 153 6.02 3.15 14.12
CA MET A 153 4.67 2.64 13.88
C MET A 153 3.56 3.47 14.54
N ASN A 154 3.83 4.08 15.71
CA ASN A 154 2.88 4.95 16.40
C ASN A 154 2.52 6.25 15.64
N SER A 155 3.15 6.50 14.48
CA SER A 155 2.91 7.68 13.65
C SER A 155 1.99 7.44 12.44
N TYR A 156 1.50 6.21 12.26
CA TYR A 156 0.67 5.82 11.12
C TYR A 156 -0.83 5.78 11.43
N VAL A 157 -1.62 5.65 10.36
CA VAL A 157 -3.09 5.52 10.34
C VAL A 157 -3.55 4.45 11.33
N ASP A 158 -4.71 4.66 11.96
CA ASP A 158 -5.38 3.64 12.77
C ASP A 158 -5.69 2.40 11.91
N LEU A 159 -4.86 1.36 12.07
CA LEU A 159 -4.92 0.12 11.29
C LEU A 159 -6.15 -0.72 11.63
N ASP A 160 -6.78 -0.48 12.79
CA ASP A 160 -7.99 -1.20 13.20
C ASP A 160 -9.22 -0.77 12.39
N GLN A 161 -9.14 0.41 11.77
CA GLN A 161 -10.22 1.00 10.97
C GLN A 161 -9.82 1.24 9.51
N LEU A 162 -8.71 0.65 9.04
CA LEU A 162 -8.20 0.90 7.69
C LEU A 162 -9.25 0.55 6.61
N GLU A 163 -10.04 -0.49 6.82
CA GLU A 163 -11.10 -0.89 5.90
C GLU A 163 -12.20 0.18 5.74
N ASN A 164 -12.45 1.01 6.76
CA ASN A 164 -13.43 2.10 6.67
C ASN A 164 -12.98 3.21 5.70
N THR A 165 -11.67 3.28 5.39
CA THR A 165 -11.12 4.20 4.40
C THR A 165 -11.29 3.70 2.97
N PHE A 166 -11.38 2.39 2.80
CA PHE A 166 -11.54 1.75 1.51
C PHE A 166 -12.96 1.87 0.96
N LEU A 167 -13.94 1.74 1.86
CA LEU A 167 -15.36 1.80 1.55
C LEU A 167 -16.05 2.73 2.57
N PRO A 168 -15.84 4.06 2.47
CA PRO A 168 -16.51 4.98 3.38
C PRO A 168 -18.03 4.83 3.20
N CYS A 169 -18.73 4.48 4.28
CA CYS A 169 -20.20 4.52 4.30
C CYS A 169 -20.63 5.95 3.96
N SER A 170 -21.44 6.09 2.90
CA SER A 170 -22.02 7.35 2.46
C SER A 170 -23.18 7.78 3.36
#